data_AF-A0AA46Z9B0-F1
#
_entry.id   AF-A0AA46Z9B0-F1
#
_cell.length_a   1.000
_cell.length_b   1.000
_cell.length_c   1.000
_cell.angle_alpha   90.00
_cell.angle_beta   90.00
_cell.angle_gamma   90.00
#
_symmetry.space_group_name_H-M   'P 1'
#
loop_
_entity.id
_entity.type
_entity.pdbx_description
1 polymer ?
#
loop_
_entity_poly.entity_id
_entity_poly.type
_entity_poly.pdbx_seq_one_letter_code
_entity_poly.pdbx_strand_id
1 'polypeptide(L)'
;MRRDEERAEGQPGRVSWVRPQERVAEVRRAPLVTDADRLTPGAAATLQGLAGNAALARILGERAPAAPAAPAAPAAAAGSTPVQRVTEEELHRHPPGPSLRVRGPRKSRKKERTRNQVTDPGLWQEIETRAEGRPGFGEADRAKQRLEIDEDPQTLGERERSLRVALGRAGSHRPDADPTRMQDTEVIEDMGRADPHSAPYWQRQDARDRKLLADTGALGRARPADGADPAFAPEVDGRLQQIGEVIGGIEGLLADHDGVIVGGAHRRSPTWRFLTDNLARLKAAGVATVYLESLRDDSYQAEVDRYLNTGELSDGLGKFMENYDRINDLTAGGLTQFLPEARRQGVRVRGIDGMPARKVPGPEMKHRRAASMNTYAEQVVREDRAGGRGEPGKYLMEIGAAHAAAHRSESGEAVRVGEAEIPPVFPGLSELLDVPAVEYTDPADPENSRLRRIRPAPARASASATRFTARASEVSWVSAESSAAAGK
;
A
#
# COMPACT_ATOMS: atom_id res chain seq x y z
N MET A 1 36.10 24.08 68.11
CA MET A 1 36.31 24.97 69.28
C MET A 1 35.47 26.20 69.02
N ARG A 2 34.59 26.61 69.95
CA ARG A 2 33.36 27.41 69.66
C ARG A 2 32.31 26.55 68.90
N ARG A 3 31.01 26.54 69.23
CA ARG A 3 30.02 27.57 69.68
C ARG A 3 29.45 28.39 68.52
N ASP A 4 28.14 28.60 68.35
CA ASP A 4 26.90 27.95 68.89
C ASP A 4 25.93 27.75 67.67
N GLU A 5 24.57 27.76 67.63
CA GLU A 5 23.45 27.92 68.59
C GLU A 5 22.10 27.42 67.99
N GLU A 6 21.00 27.54 68.76
CA GLU A 6 19.55 27.55 68.38
C GLU A 6 18.76 26.28 67.96
N ARG A 7 17.44 26.38 68.24
CA ARG A 7 16.37 25.37 68.33
C ARG A 7 15.59 25.15 67.01
N ALA A 8 14.92 24.00 66.87
CA ALA A 8 13.47 23.89 66.62
C ALA A 8 12.96 22.42 66.71
N GLU A 9 11.66 22.22 66.88
CA GLU A 9 11.00 20.91 67.08
C GLU A 9 10.21 20.45 65.83
N GLY A 10 10.03 19.14 65.61
CA GLY A 10 9.22 18.64 64.48
C GLY A 10 9.22 17.13 64.20
N GLN A 11 8.35 16.38 64.88
CA GLN A 11 7.83 15.05 64.50
C GLN A 11 6.30 15.03 64.78
N PRO A 12 5.47 14.10 64.26
CA PRO A 12 5.79 12.84 63.56
C PRO A 12 5.00 12.61 62.24
N GLY A 13 5.10 11.41 61.63
CA GLY A 13 4.15 10.95 60.60
C GLY A 13 4.43 9.53 60.08
N ARG A 14 3.51 8.58 60.29
CA ARG A 14 3.56 7.23 59.69
C ARG A 14 2.84 7.22 58.33
N VAL A 15 3.46 6.66 57.30
CA VAL A 15 2.80 6.34 56.03
C VAL A 15 2.14 4.95 56.14
N SER A 16 0.83 4.85 55.88
CA SER A 16 0.11 3.57 55.89
C SER A 16 0.06 2.92 54.50
N TRP A 17 0.43 1.65 54.40
CA TRP A 17 0.28 0.86 53.17
C TRP A 17 -1.14 0.31 53.02
N VAL A 18 -1.92 0.89 52.11
CA VAL A 18 -3.27 0.41 51.74
C VAL A 18 -3.18 -0.63 50.62
N ARG A 19 -3.99 -1.69 50.67
CA ARG A 19 -3.92 -2.80 49.69
C ARG A 19 -4.62 -2.43 48.38
N PRO A 20 -4.21 -2.99 47.22
CA PRO A 20 -4.77 -2.60 45.91
C PRO A 20 -6.27 -2.79 45.69
N GLN A 21 -6.97 -3.51 46.59
CA GLN A 21 -8.34 -3.97 46.38
C GLN A 21 -9.41 -2.98 46.90
N GLU A 22 -9.04 -2.07 47.82
CA GLU A 22 -9.99 -1.11 48.41
C GLU A 22 -10.26 0.10 47.48
N ARG A 23 -9.31 0.42 46.59
CA ARG A 23 -9.43 1.51 45.60
C ARG A 23 -10.57 1.32 44.58
N VAL A 24 -11.15 0.13 44.51
CA VAL A 24 -12.27 -0.22 43.62
C VAL A 24 -13.64 0.06 44.26
N ALA A 25 -13.71 0.23 45.59
CA ALA A 25 -14.96 0.44 46.31
C ALA A 25 -15.46 1.89 46.27
N GLU A 26 -14.54 2.87 46.31
CA GLU A 26 -14.86 4.29 46.53
C GLU A 26 -15.41 5.00 45.27
N VAL A 27 -15.05 4.53 44.07
CA VAL A 27 -15.53 5.06 42.78
C VAL A 27 -17.05 4.86 42.58
N ARG A 28 -17.71 4.04 43.40
CA ARG A 28 -19.16 3.75 43.31
C ARG A 28 -20.07 4.72 44.09
N ARG A 29 -19.56 5.86 44.59
CA ARG A 29 -20.38 6.92 45.24
C ARG A 29 -20.05 8.34 44.82
N ALA A 30 -19.95 8.58 43.51
CA ALA A 30 -20.19 9.90 42.92
C ALA A 30 -21.61 9.96 42.33
N PRO A 31 -22.32 11.12 42.34
CA PRO A 31 -23.70 11.19 41.88
C PRO A 31 -23.79 11.00 40.35
N LEU A 32 -24.75 10.19 39.92
CA LEU A 32 -25.19 10.12 38.52
C LEU A 32 -25.85 11.45 38.14
N VAL A 33 -25.10 12.33 37.48
CA VAL A 33 -25.64 13.54 36.84
C VAL A 33 -26.56 13.09 35.71
N THR A 34 -27.86 13.14 35.99
CA THR A 34 -28.93 12.66 35.12
C THR A 34 -29.60 13.79 34.31
N ASP A 35 -29.20 15.05 34.56
CA ASP A 35 -29.54 16.22 33.74
C ASP A 35 -28.46 16.49 32.69
N ALA A 36 -28.80 16.27 31.41
CA ALA A 36 -27.92 16.63 30.28
C ALA A 36 -27.70 18.16 30.17
N ASP A 37 -28.64 18.98 30.66
CA ASP A 37 -28.61 20.45 30.57
C ASP A 37 -27.58 21.12 31.52
N ARG A 38 -26.76 20.34 32.24
CA ARG A 38 -25.68 20.84 33.12
C ARG A 38 -24.27 20.47 32.66
N LEU A 39 -24.12 19.93 31.45
CA LEU A 39 -22.83 19.52 30.88
C LEU A 39 -22.00 20.74 30.42
N THR A 40 -21.19 21.30 31.33
CA THR A 40 -20.32 22.46 31.03
C THR A 40 -19.14 22.07 30.12
N PRO A 41 -18.54 23.02 29.36
CA PRO A 41 -17.40 22.73 28.50
C PRO A 41 -16.19 22.10 29.22
N GLY A 42 -15.95 22.50 30.48
CA GLY A 42 -14.90 21.89 31.31
C GLY A 42 -15.19 20.42 31.64
N ALA A 43 -16.42 20.09 32.04
CA ALA A 43 -16.83 18.72 32.29
C ALA A 43 -16.78 17.85 31.02
N ALA A 44 -17.16 18.41 29.87
CA ALA A 44 -17.03 17.74 28.57
C ALA A 44 -15.57 17.41 28.23
N ALA A 45 -14.63 18.35 28.42
CA ALA A 45 -13.21 18.13 28.19
C ALA A 45 -12.61 17.07 29.14
N THR A 46 -12.98 17.07 30.43
CA THR A 46 -12.54 16.03 31.38
C THR A 46 -13.09 14.65 31.00
N LEU A 47 -14.36 14.55 30.59
CA LEU A 47 -14.93 13.28 30.10
C LEU A 47 -14.31 12.82 28.79
N GLN A 48 -13.96 13.75 27.89
CA GLN A 48 -13.26 13.45 26.64
C GLN A 48 -11.88 12.82 26.91
N GLY A 49 -11.12 13.36 27.86
CA GLY A 49 -9.82 12.82 28.28
C GLY A 49 -9.88 11.47 29.01
N LEU A 50 -11.01 11.12 29.63
CA LEU A 50 -11.19 9.87 30.40
C LEU A 50 -11.88 8.75 29.62
N ALA A 51 -12.78 9.06 28.68
CA ALA A 51 -13.63 8.09 28.00
C ALA A 51 -13.59 8.18 26.44
N GLY A 52 -12.92 9.19 25.90
CA GLY A 52 -12.72 9.36 24.45
C GLY A 52 -13.95 9.86 23.68
N ASN A 53 -13.69 10.37 22.47
CA ASN A 53 -14.70 11.01 21.60
C ASN A 53 -15.92 10.12 21.34
N ALA A 54 -15.72 8.80 21.18
CA ALA A 54 -16.77 7.84 20.85
C ALA A 54 -17.75 7.53 21.99
N ALA A 55 -17.40 7.85 23.25
CA ALA A 55 -18.32 7.80 24.38
C ALA A 55 -19.11 9.11 24.50
N LEU A 56 -18.42 10.26 24.40
CA LEU A 56 -19.03 11.59 24.43
C LEU A 56 -20.07 11.77 23.31
N ALA A 57 -19.79 11.27 22.10
CA ALA A 57 -20.72 11.31 20.97
C ALA A 57 -22.02 10.52 21.20
N ARG A 58 -22.03 9.51 22.08
CA ARG A 58 -23.26 8.78 22.46
C ARG A 58 -24.09 9.56 23.48
N ILE A 59 -23.44 10.15 24.47
CA ILE A 59 -24.10 11.01 25.49
C ILE A 59 -24.74 12.24 24.82
N LEU A 60 -24.11 12.80 23.78
CA LEU A 60 -24.66 13.89 22.98
C LEU A 60 -25.66 13.43 21.90
N GLY A 61 -25.75 12.12 21.64
CA GLY A 61 -26.46 11.52 20.52
C GLY A 61 -27.97 11.28 20.73
N GLU A 62 -28.45 11.31 21.98
CA GLU A 62 -29.87 11.15 22.31
C GLU A 62 -30.73 12.41 21.97
N ARG A 63 -30.10 13.43 21.37
CA ARG A 63 -30.65 14.78 21.18
C ARG A 63 -31.29 15.01 19.81
N ALA A 64 -32.43 14.36 19.54
CA ALA A 64 -33.19 14.54 18.30
C ALA A 64 -34.72 14.64 18.52
N PRO A 65 -35.27 15.85 18.82
CA PRO A 65 -36.71 16.08 18.72
C PRO A 65 -37.16 16.10 17.25
N ALA A 66 -38.38 15.66 16.97
CA ALA A 66 -38.91 15.59 15.60
C ALA A 66 -39.14 16.99 15.01
N ALA A 67 -38.56 17.24 13.83
CA ALA A 67 -38.76 18.44 13.03
C ALA A 67 -39.89 18.24 11.98
N PRO A 68 -40.60 19.30 11.54
CA PRO A 68 -41.73 19.18 10.62
C PRO A 68 -41.30 18.78 9.19
N ALA A 69 -42.23 18.18 8.45
CA ALA A 69 -41.96 17.62 7.14
C ALA A 69 -41.59 18.69 6.08
N ALA A 70 -40.45 18.49 5.43
CA ALA A 70 -40.09 19.16 4.18
C ALA A 70 -40.91 18.58 3.00
N PRO A 71 -41.13 19.34 1.91
CA PRO A 71 -41.87 18.85 0.75
C PRO A 71 -41.17 17.64 0.10
N ALA A 72 -41.96 16.71 -0.43
CA ALA A 72 -41.46 15.44 -0.95
C ALA A 72 -40.51 15.63 -2.14
N ALA A 73 -39.30 15.06 -2.03
CA ALA A 73 -38.41 14.88 -3.17
C ALA A 73 -39.03 13.91 -4.20
N PRO A 74 -38.73 14.05 -5.50
CA PRO A 74 -39.22 13.12 -6.52
C PRO A 74 -38.75 11.69 -6.21
N ALA A 75 -39.63 10.72 -6.41
CA ALA A 75 -39.38 9.33 -6.03
C ALA A 75 -38.14 8.76 -6.76
N ALA A 76 -37.14 8.35 -5.99
CA ALA A 76 -35.96 7.68 -6.52
C ALA A 76 -36.35 6.34 -7.18
N ALA A 77 -35.76 6.04 -8.34
CA ALA A 77 -36.00 4.79 -9.02
C ALA A 77 -35.54 3.59 -8.16
N ALA A 78 -36.43 2.63 -7.96
CA ALA A 78 -36.13 1.45 -7.15
C ALA A 78 -35.05 0.58 -7.82
N GLY A 79 -33.81 0.62 -7.31
CA GLY A 79 -32.69 -0.14 -7.86
C GLY A 79 -31.31 0.18 -7.27
N SER A 80 -31.13 1.33 -6.59
CA SER A 80 -29.84 1.66 -5.96
C SER A 80 -29.61 0.86 -4.67
N THR A 81 -28.81 -0.21 -4.77
CA THR A 81 -28.20 -0.86 -3.60
C THR A 81 -27.48 0.20 -2.74
N PRO A 82 -27.59 0.15 -1.39
CA PRO A 82 -26.84 1.08 -0.54
C PRO A 82 -25.35 1.00 -0.83
N VAL A 83 -24.72 2.12 -1.14
CA VAL A 83 -23.27 2.17 -1.37
C VAL A 83 -22.56 1.98 -0.03
N GLN A 84 -22.13 0.75 0.24
CA GLN A 84 -21.25 0.44 1.36
C GLN A 84 -19.98 1.29 1.23
N ARG A 85 -19.77 2.19 2.19
CA ARG A 85 -18.55 3.00 2.26
C ARG A 85 -17.42 2.09 2.72
N VAL A 86 -16.44 1.85 1.85
CA VAL A 86 -15.20 1.16 2.20
C VAL A 86 -14.40 2.05 3.16
N THR A 87 -14.03 1.49 4.31
CA THR A 87 -13.16 2.15 5.29
C THR A 87 -11.70 2.22 4.81
N GLU A 88 -10.85 3.00 5.47
CA GLU A 88 -9.39 3.00 5.21
C GLU A 88 -8.80 1.60 5.51
N GLU A 89 -9.21 1.00 6.63
CA GLU A 89 -8.82 -0.36 7.01
C GLU A 89 -9.35 -1.49 6.08
N GLU A 90 -10.41 -1.24 5.29
CA GLU A 90 -10.84 -2.14 4.19
C GLU A 90 -10.15 -1.80 2.86
N LEU A 91 -9.66 -0.57 2.68
CA LEU A 91 -8.84 -0.21 1.53
C LEU A 91 -7.48 -0.93 1.60
N HIS A 92 -6.86 -1.01 2.78
CA HIS A 92 -5.54 -1.63 2.99
C HIS A 92 -5.56 -3.14 3.32
N ARG A 93 -6.61 -3.86 2.89
CA ARG A 93 -6.73 -5.32 3.06
C ARG A 93 -7.16 -6.04 1.78
N HIS A 94 -6.67 -7.26 1.60
CA HIS A 94 -7.20 -8.18 0.61
C HIS A 94 -8.71 -8.42 0.81
N PRO A 95 -9.55 -8.42 -0.24
CA PRO A 95 -10.94 -8.82 -0.08
C PRO A 95 -11.03 -10.30 0.30
N PRO A 96 -11.95 -10.70 1.21
CA PRO A 96 -12.11 -12.10 1.61
C PRO A 96 -12.84 -12.95 0.57
N GLY A 97 -12.53 -14.25 0.53
CA GLY A 97 -13.15 -15.24 -0.35
C GLY A 97 -12.52 -15.29 -1.76
N PRO A 98 -12.89 -16.29 -2.59
CA PRO A 98 -12.13 -16.61 -3.78
C PRO A 98 -12.29 -15.58 -4.91
N SER A 99 -11.17 -15.06 -5.40
CA SER A 99 -11.10 -14.26 -6.62
C SER A 99 -11.48 -15.09 -7.86
N LEU A 100 -11.17 -16.38 -7.86
CA LEU A 100 -11.45 -17.29 -8.97
C LEU A 100 -11.81 -18.69 -8.47
N ARG A 101 -12.85 -19.30 -9.05
CA ARG A 101 -13.19 -20.72 -8.85
C ARG A 101 -13.26 -21.43 -10.19
N VAL A 102 -12.55 -22.55 -10.33
CA VAL A 102 -12.41 -23.33 -11.57
C VAL A 102 -12.78 -24.80 -11.33
N ARG A 103 -13.23 -25.49 -12.39
CA ARG A 103 -13.51 -26.94 -12.40
C ARG A 103 -12.95 -27.61 -13.64
N GLY A 104 -12.50 -28.85 -13.50
CA GLY A 104 -12.13 -29.70 -14.64
C GLY A 104 -13.33 -30.33 -15.37
N PRO A 105 -13.09 -31.21 -16.35
CA PRO A 105 -14.13 -31.78 -17.21
C PRO A 105 -15.12 -32.72 -16.49
N ARG A 106 -14.84 -33.15 -15.25
CA ARG A 106 -15.72 -34.04 -14.46
C ARG A 106 -17.16 -33.48 -14.36
N LYS A 107 -18.12 -34.21 -14.94
CA LYS A 107 -19.56 -33.88 -14.85
C LYS A 107 -20.06 -33.99 -13.39
N SER A 108 -20.25 -32.83 -12.75
CA SER A 108 -20.90 -32.73 -11.43
C SER A 108 -22.42 -32.83 -11.53
N ARG A 109 -23.05 -33.57 -10.60
CA ARG A 109 -24.51 -33.63 -10.43
C ARG A 109 -25.08 -32.55 -9.49
N LYS A 110 -24.23 -31.75 -8.83
CA LYS A 110 -24.66 -30.61 -7.99
C LYS A 110 -24.94 -29.37 -8.84
N LYS A 111 -25.91 -28.55 -8.41
CA LYS A 111 -26.31 -27.29 -9.08
C LYS A 111 -25.27 -26.17 -8.94
N GLU A 112 -24.43 -26.21 -7.90
CA GLU A 112 -23.30 -25.29 -7.70
C GLU A 112 -22.17 -25.60 -8.70
N ARG A 113 -22.27 -25.02 -9.90
CA ARG A 113 -21.22 -25.08 -10.92
C ARG A 113 -20.78 -23.65 -11.20
N THR A 114 -19.49 -23.40 -11.03
CA THR A 114 -18.86 -22.19 -11.57
C THR A 114 -19.01 -22.19 -13.09
N ARG A 115 -19.10 -21.00 -13.69
CA ARG A 115 -19.04 -20.83 -15.15
C ARG A 115 -17.68 -21.24 -15.73
N ASN A 116 -16.65 -21.25 -14.90
CA ASN A 116 -15.26 -21.45 -15.28
C ASN A 116 -14.93 -22.95 -15.32
N GLN A 117 -15.60 -23.71 -16.18
CA GLN A 117 -15.31 -25.12 -16.40
C GLN A 117 -14.34 -25.32 -17.56
N VAL A 118 -13.17 -25.88 -17.27
CA VAL A 118 -12.20 -26.33 -18.27
C VAL A 118 -12.70 -27.65 -18.85
N THR A 119 -13.13 -27.64 -20.11
CA THR A 119 -13.66 -28.81 -20.81
C THR A 119 -12.57 -29.68 -21.43
N ASP A 120 -11.39 -29.11 -21.70
CA ASP A 120 -10.21 -29.82 -22.17
C ASP A 120 -9.52 -30.57 -21.00
N PRO A 121 -9.39 -31.91 -21.06
CA PRO A 121 -8.74 -32.67 -19.99
C PRO A 121 -7.23 -32.44 -19.87
N GLY A 122 -6.53 -32.14 -20.97
CA GLY A 122 -5.10 -31.86 -20.98
C GLY A 122 -4.78 -30.51 -20.38
N LEU A 123 -5.56 -29.48 -20.70
CA LEU A 123 -5.44 -28.15 -20.10
C LEU A 123 -5.84 -28.16 -18.61
N TRP A 124 -6.83 -28.98 -18.23
CA TRP A 124 -7.12 -29.20 -16.82
C TRP A 124 -5.97 -29.90 -16.10
N GLN A 125 -5.38 -30.94 -16.70
CA GLN A 125 -4.19 -31.61 -16.13
C GLN A 125 -2.99 -30.67 -16.00
N GLU A 126 -2.79 -29.75 -16.97
CA GLU A 126 -1.76 -28.70 -16.91
C GLU A 126 -1.95 -27.82 -15.66
N ILE A 127 -3.19 -27.45 -15.35
CA ILE A 127 -3.58 -26.67 -14.16
C ILE A 127 -3.39 -27.47 -12.87
N GLU A 128 -3.86 -28.73 -12.79
CA GLU A 128 -3.72 -29.55 -11.57
C GLU A 128 -2.25 -29.77 -11.19
N THR A 129 -1.37 -30.01 -12.17
CA THR A 129 0.08 -30.14 -11.93
C THR A 129 0.73 -28.82 -11.52
N ARG A 130 0.21 -27.66 -11.94
CA ARG A 130 0.71 -26.33 -11.54
C ARG A 130 0.20 -25.86 -10.19
N ALA A 131 -0.94 -26.39 -9.73
CA ALA A 131 -1.52 -26.10 -8.43
C ALA A 131 -1.09 -27.07 -7.32
N GLU A 132 -0.32 -28.12 -7.64
CA GLU A 132 0.16 -29.08 -6.64
C GLU A 132 1.02 -28.39 -5.57
N GLY A 133 0.76 -28.74 -4.30
CA GLY A 133 1.38 -28.09 -3.14
C GLY A 133 0.69 -26.81 -2.67
N ARG A 134 -0.24 -26.20 -3.42
CA ARG A 134 -0.98 -25.03 -2.95
C ARG A 134 -1.83 -25.33 -1.71
N PRO A 135 -1.85 -24.45 -0.70
CA PRO A 135 -2.86 -24.46 0.35
C PRO A 135 -4.27 -24.52 -0.26
N GLY A 136 -5.14 -25.36 0.30
CA GLY A 136 -6.52 -25.54 -0.19
C GLY A 136 -6.68 -26.49 -1.39
N PHE A 137 -5.62 -26.95 -2.05
CA PHE A 137 -5.70 -27.88 -3.19
C PHE A 137 -5.30 -29.32 -2.81
N GLY A 138 -6.14 -29.98 -2.01
CA GLY A 138 -5.91 -31.33 -1.51
C GLY A 138 -6.25 -32.47 -2.47
N GLU A 139 -5.99 -33.72 -2.06
CA GLU A 139 -6.44 -34.94 -2.76
C GLU A 139 -7.96 -34.90 -3.02
N ALA A 140 -8.74 -34.48 -2.02
CA ALA A 140 -10.18 -34.37 -2.12
C ALA A 140 -10.62 -33.39 -3.24
N ASP A 141 -9.80 -32.41 -3.59
CA ASP A 141 -10.15 -31.34 -4.54
C ASP A 141 -9.63 -31.64 -5.94
N ARG A 142 -8.47 -32.29 -6.07
CA ARG A 142 -8.07 -33.06 -7.26
C ARG A 142 -9.13 -34.11 -7.65
N ALA A 143 -9.54 -34.96 -6.71
CA ALA A 143 -10.57 -35.98 -6.96
C ALA A 143 -11.91 -35.36 -7.40
N LYS A 144 -12.29 -34.20 -6.86
CA LYS A 144 -13.50 -33.44 -7.26
C LYS A 144 -13.29 -32.56 -8.50
N GLN A 145 -12.07 -32.47 -9.04
CA GLN A 145 -11.58 -31.53 -10.04
C GLN A 145 -11.96 -30.07 -9.74
N ARG A 146 -11.34 -29.52 -8.68
CA ARG A 146 -11.64 -28.20 -8.10
C ARG A 146 -10.35 -27.44 -7.80
N LEU A 147 -10.26 -26.23 -8.33
CA LEU A 147 -9.28 -25.24 -7.89
C LEU A 147 -10.04 -23.96 -7.54
N GLU A 148 -9.68 -23.35 -6.42
CA GLU A 148 -10.20 -22.07 -5.95
C GLU A 148 -8.95 -21.24 -5.57
N ILE A 149 -8.91 -19.99 -6.03
CA ILE A 149 -7.81 -19.04 -5.82
C ILE A 149 -8.38 -17.91 -4.98
N ASP A 150 -7.70 -17.57 -3.89
CA ASP A 150 -8.12 -16.50 -2.98
C ASP A 150 -7.40 -15.19 -3.30
N GLU A 151 -6.15 -15.25 -3.81
CA GLU A 151 -5.34 -14.09 -4.20
C GLU A 151 -5.83 -13.39 -5.47
N ASP A 152 -5.53 -12.11 -5.66
CA ASP A 152 -5.71 -11.45 -6.95
C ASP A 152 -4.80 -12.03 -8.07
N PRO A 153 -5.11 -11.83 -9.36
CA PRO A 153 -4.37 -12.46 -10.45
C PRO A 153 -2.94 -11.92 -10.67
N GLN A 154 -2.61 -10.72 -10.17
CA GLN A 154 -1.23 -10.22 -10.15
C GLN A 154 -0.43 -10.90 -9.02
N THR A 155 -0.97 -10.97 -7.81
CA THR A 155 -0.37 -11.73 -6.69
C THR A 155 -0.15 -13.20 -7.07
N LEU A 156 -1.13 -13.84 -7.71
CA LEU A 156 -0.98 -15.18 -8.27
C LEU A 156 0.14 -15.24 -9.33
N GLY A 157 0.27 -14.22 -10.18
CA GLY A 157 1.30 -14.14 -11.22
C GLY A 157 2.72 -13.97 -10.70
N GLU A 158 2.88 -13.31 -9.56
CA GLU A 158 4.18 -13.07 -8.92
C GLU A 158 4.65 -14.28 -8.11
N ARG A 159 3.73 -14.99 -7.45
CA ARG A 159 4.01 -16.23 -6.69
C ARG A 159 4.14 -17.43 -7.63
N GLU A 160 3.21 -17.59 -8.57
CA GLU A 160 3.03 -18.82 -9.36
C GLU A 160 2.67 -18.50 -10.83
N ARG A 161 3.58 -17.78 -11.50
CA ARG A 161 3.46 -17.33 -12.91
C ARG A 161 2.95 -18.42 -13.86
N SER A 162 3.42 -19.66 -13.71
CA SER A 162 3.04 -20.80 -14.55
C SER A 162 1.57 -21.18 -14.39
N LEU A 163 1.03 -21.15 -13.17
CA LEU A 163 -0.38 -21.40 -12.87
C LEU A 163 -1.26 -20.27 -13.42
N ARG A 164 -0.87 -19.00 -13.22
CA ARG A 164 -1.58 -17.85 -13.82
C ARG A 164 -1.69 -17.98 -15.35
N VAL A 165 -0.61 -18.36 -16.04
CA VAL A 165 -0.63 -18.56 -17.51
C VAL A 165 -1.55 -19.72 -17.93
N ALA A 166 -1.55 -20.84 -17.19
CA ALA A 166 -2.45 -21.96 -17.49
C ALA A 166 -3.93 -21.60 -17.26
N LEU A 167 -4.22 -20.79 -16.24
CA LEU A 167 -5.57 -20.27 -15.95
C LEU A 167 -6.03 -19.23 -16.98
N GLY A 168 -5.14 -18.31 -17.39
CA GLY A 168 -5.40 -17.36 -18.49
C GLY A 168 -5.73 -18.10 -19.79
N ARG A 169 -4.87 -19.05 -20.19
CA ARG A 169 -5.12 -19.94 -21.34
C ARG A 169 -6.47 -20.67 -21.24
N ALA A 170 -6.87 -21.13 -20.05
CA ALA A 170 -8.15 -21.78 -19.85
C ALA A 170 -9.35 -20.82 -19.89
N GLY A 171 -9.16 -19.53 -19.58
CA GLY A 171 -10.15 -18.49 -19.81
C GLY A 171 -10.30 -18.14 -21.29
N SER A 172 -9.18 -17.93 -22.01
CA SER A 172 -9.19 -17.57 -23.44
C SER A 172 -9.81 -18.64 -24.36
N HIS A 173 -9.82 -19.90 -23.95
CA HIS A 173 -10.48 -21.00 -24.69
C HIS A 173 -12.00 -21.14 -24.39
N ARG A 174 -12.60 -20.24 -23.60
CA ARG A 174 -14.04 -20.30 -23.31
C ARG A 174 -14.90 -19.83 -24.49
N PRO A 175 -16.10 -20.41 -24.70
CA PRO A 175 -17.06 -19.91 -25.69
C PRO A 175 -17.58 -18.48 -25.41
N ASP A 176 -17.43 -17.98 -24.18
CA ASP A 176 -17.84 -16.65 -23.73
C ASP A 176 -16.64 -15.75 -23.35
N ALA A 177 -15.44 -16.04 -23.85
CA ALA A 177 -14.27 -15.19 -23.67
C ALA A 177 -14.40 -13.88 -24.47
N ASP A 178 -14.06 -12.75 -23.86
CA ASP A 178 -13.90 -11.45 -24.53
C ASP A 178 -12.58 -11.46 -25.34
N PRO A 179 -12.62 -11.43 -26.69
CA PRO A 179 -11.42 -11.52 -27.53
C PRO A 179 -10.56 -10.26 -27.50
N THR A 180 -10.98 -9.20 -26.79
CA THR A 180 -10.17 -7.99 -26.57
C THR A 180 -9.25 -8.11 -25.36
N ARG A 181 -9.44 -9.10 -24.48
CA ARG A 181 -8.59 -9.34 -23.29
C ARG A 181 -7.38 -10.16 -23.67
N MET A 182 -6.24 -9.49 -23.80
CA MET A 182 -5.00 -10.08 -24.30
C MET A 182 -4.05 -10.51 -23.16
N GLN A 183 -4.29 -10.06 -21.92
CA GLN A 183 -3.46 -10.42 -20.76
C GLN A 183 -4.15 -11.49 -19.91
N ASP A 184 -3.40 -12.50 -19.43
CA ASP A 184 -3.96 -13.56 -18.55
C ASP A 184 -4.67 -12.96 -17.32
N THR A 185 -4.14 -11.84 -16.81
CA THR A 185 -4.70 -11.10 -15.67
C THR A 185 -6.12 -10.60 -15.97
N GLU A 186 -6.32 -9.95 -17.11
CA GLU A 186 -7.64 -9.42 -17.54
C GLU A 186 -8.65 -10.55 -17.76
N VAL A 187 -8.19 -11.65 -18.36
CA VAL A 187 -8.99 -12.85 -18.60
C VAL A 187 -9.42 -13.52 -17.28
N ILE A 188 -8.51 -13.62 -16.30
CA ILE A 188 -8.82 -14.18 -14.98
C ILE A 188 -9.74 -13.25 -14.18
N GLU A 189 -9.56 -11.92 -14.24
CA GLU A 189 -10.50 -10.95 -13.65
C GLU A 189 -11.92 -11.22 -14.20
N ASP A 190 -12.09 -11.31 -15.52
CA ASP A 190 -13.39 -11.59 -16.15
C ASP A 190 -13.99 -12.94 -15.74
N MET A 191 -13.18 -14.01 -15.69
CA MET A 191 -13.63 -15.32 -15.20
C MET A 191 -14.14 -15.25 -13.76
N GLY A 192 -13.49 -14.47 -12.89
CA GLY A 192 -13.91 -14.27 -11.51
C GLY A 192 -15.16 -13.38 -11.39
N ARG A 193 -15.21 -12.28 -12.14
CA ARG A 193 -16.33 -11.33 -12.21
C ARG A 193 -17.61 -11.98 -12.75
N ALA A 194 -17.47 -12.90 -13.71
CA ALA A 194 -18.59 -13.63 -14.31
C ALA A 194 -19.13 -14.79 -13.46
N ASP A 195 -18.37 -15.32 -12.50
CA ASP A 195 -18.82 -16.43 -11.64
C ASP A 195 -19.58 -15.94 -10.39
N PRO A 196 -20.84 -16.34 -10.16
CA PRO A 196 -21.63 -15.84 -9.01
C PRO A 196 -21.06 -16.11 -7.62
N HIS A 197 -20.11 -17.04 -7.46
CA HIS A 197 -19.46 -17.31 -6.17
C HIS A 197 -18.18 -16.48 -5.98
N SER A 198 -17.49 -16.09 -7.07
CA SER A 198 -16.33 -15.19 -7.05
C SER A 198 -16.70 -13.71 -7.20
N ALA A 199 -17.84 -13.39 -7.82
CA ALA A 199 -18.32 -12.02 -7.99
C ALA A 199 -18.35 -11.16 -6.69
N PRO A 200 -18.65 -11.69 -5.49
CA PRO A 200 -18.57 -10.90 -4.25
C PRO A 200 -17.15 -10.41 -3.90
N TYR A 201 -16.10 -11.14 -4.29
CA TYR A 201 -14.71 -10.68 -4.17
C TYR A 201 -14.50 -9.43 -5.04
N TRP A 202 -14.89 -9.53 -6.32
CA TRP A 202 -14.72 -8.45 -7.30
C TRP A 202 -15.55 -7.21 -6.98
N GLN A 203 -16.77 -7.38 -6.47
CA GLN A 203 -17.61 -6.27 -5.98
C GLN A 203 -16.96 -5.50 -4.83
N ARG A 204 -16.19 -6.18 -3.97
CA ARG A 204 -15.36 -5.52 -2.94
C ARG A 204 -14.14 -4.85 -3.55
N GLN A 205 -13.45 -5.49 -4.50
CA GLN A 205 -12.31 -4.87 -5.18
C GLN A 205 -12.72 -3.59 -5.93
N ASP A 206 -13.83 -3.61 -6.68
CA ASP A 206 -14.38 -2.46 -7.39
C ASP A 206 -14.88 -1.35 -6.43
N ALA A 207 -15.11 -1.68 -5.16
CA ALA A 207 -15.39 -0.69 -4.11
C ALA A 207 -14.10 -0.09 -3.53
N ARG A 208 -13.03 -0.89 -3.34
CA ARG A 208 -11.69 -0.41 -2.97
C ARG A 208 -11.12 0.52 -4.04
N ASP A 209 -11.16 0.09 -5.31
CA ASP A 209 -10.73 0.87 -6.48
C ASP A 209 -11.42 2.25 -6.54
N ARG A 210 -12.74 2.28 -6.37
CA ARG A 210 -13.51 3.55 -6.34
C ARG A 210 -13.21 4.40 -5.11
N LYS A 211 -12.94 3.80 -3.94
CA LYS A 211 -12.57 4.54 -2.72
C LYS A 211 -11.23 5.24 -2.92
N LEU A 212 -10.18 4.51 -3.30
CA LEU A 212 -8.87 5.13 -3.56
C LEU A 212 -8.98 6.23 -4.61
N LEU A 213 -9.70 5.99 -5.70
CA LEU A 213 -9.86 6.98 -6.76
C LEU A 213 -10.58 8.26 -6.27
N ALA A 214 -11.57 8.13 -5.40
CA ALA A 214 -12.23 9.26 -4.74
C ALA A 214 -11.28 9.98 -3.74
N ASP A 215 -10.50 9.22 -2.96
CA ASP A 215 -9.49 9.74 -2.05
C ASP A 215 -8.42 10.54 -2.83
N THR A 216 -7.90 10.00 -3.94
CA THR A 216 -6.91 10.66 -4.82
C THR A 216 -7.45 11.98 -5.36
N GLY A 217 -8.70 12.00 -5.85
CA GLY A 217 -9.35 13.23 -6.29
C GLY A 217 -9.54 14.24 -5.15
N ALA A 218 -9.81 13.78 -3.92
CA ALA A 218 -9.91 14.64 -2.76
C ALA A 218 -8.55 15.20 -2.32
N LEU A 219 -7.51 14.35 -2.27
CA LEU A 219 -6.15 14.72 -1.92
C LEU A 219 -5.58 15.75 -2.89
N GLY A 220 -5.72 15.55 -4.20
CA GLY A 220 -5.26 16.51 -5.21
C GLY A 220 -5.97 17.88 -5.14
N ARG A 221 -7.20 17.95 -4.63
CA ARG A 221 -7.90 19.23 -4.37
C ARG A 221 -7.51 19.86 -3.03
N ALA A 222 -7.17 19.06 -2.03
CA ALA A 222 -6.77 19.53 -0.70
C ALA A 222 -5.28 19.91 -0.61
N ARG A 223 -4.44 19.31 -1.47
CA ARG A 223 -3.00 19.55 -1.65
C ARG A 223 -2.72 19.85 -3.13
N PRO A 224 -3.11 21.03 -3.64
CA PRO A 224 -2.85 21.41 -5.03
C PRO A 224 -1.37 21.73 -5.22
N ALA A 225 -0.67 20.88 -5.97
CA ALA A 225 0.71 21.15 -6.40
C ALA A 225 0.73 22.00 -7.68
N ASP A 226 1.56 23.04 -7.72
CA ASP A 226 1.99 23.69 -8.97
C ASP A 226 3.19 22.94 -9.61
N GLY A 227 3.83 22.07 -8.81
CA GLY A 227 5.04 21.32 -9.15
C GLY A 227 6.30 22.17 -9.07
N ALA A 228 6.34 23.14 -8.15
CA ALA A 228 7.56 23.71 -7.60
C ALA A 228 8.29 22.70 -6.67
N ASP A 229 9.48 23.09 -6.21
CA ASP A 229 10.24 22.33 -5.21
C ASP A 229 9.66 22.55 -3.78
N PRO A 230 9.66 21.54 -2.88
CA PRO A 230 9.30 21.72 -1.48
C PRO A 230 10.16 22.76 -0.75
N ALA A 231 9.65 23.36 0.33
CA ALA A 231 10.33 24.45 1.03
C ALA A 231 11.75 24.12 1.54
N PHE A 232 11.97 22.87 1.98
CA PHE A 232 13.28 22.37 2.44
C PHE A 232 14.30 22.11 1.31
N ALA A 233 13.89 22.18 0.04
CA ALA A 233 14.73 21.77 -1.10
C ALA A 233 16.10 22.48 -1.21
N PRO A 234 16.25 23.80 -0.90
CA PRO A 234 17.56 24.45 -0.90
C PRO A 234 18.50 23.92 0.19
N GLU A 235 17.95 23.55 1.35
CA GLU A 235 18.71 23.02 2.48
C GLU A 235 19.21 21.61 2.17
N VAL A 236 18.35 20.77 1.58
CA VAL A 236 18.70 19.45 1.04
C VAL A 236 19.76 19.54 -0.05
N ASP A 237 19.60 20.43 -1.04
CA ASP A 237 20.59 20.63 -2.11
C ASP A 237 21.93 21.13 -1.54
N GLY A 238 21.93 21.96 -0.49
CA GLY A 238 23.13 22.41 0.22
C GLY A 238 23.81 21.30 1.05
N ARG A 239 23.02 20.47 1.74
CA ARG A 239 23.48 19.31 2.52
C ARG A 239 24.17 18.28 1.64
N LEU A 240 23.58 17.96 0.49
CA LEU A 240 24.14 17.01 -0.48
C LEU A 240 25.41 17.52 -1.17
N GLN A 241 25.57 18.83 -1.35
CA GLN A 241 26.82 19.40 -1.90
C GLN A 241 28.02 19.22 -0.95
N GLN A 242 27.79 19.15 0.36
CA GLN A 242 28.84 19.00 1.36
C GLN A 242 29.32 17.54 1.55
N ILE A 243 28.56 16.56 1.06
CA ILE A 243 28.76 15.15 1.39
C ILE A 243 29.09 14.34 0.12
N GLY A 244 30.25 13.68 0.12
CA GLY A 244 30.76 12.94 -1.04
C GLY A 244 30.19 11.53 -1.21
N GLU A 245 29.74 10.88 -0.14
CA GLU A 245 29.34 9.47 -0.11
C GLU A 245 27.82 9.31 0.02
N VAL A 246 27.25 8.28 -0.65
CA VAL A 246 25.81 7.97 -0.57
C VAL A 246 25.35 7.73 0.87
N ILE A 247 26.07 6.92 1.65
CA ILE A 247 25.68 6.59 3.03
C ILE A 247 25.68 7.82 3.93
N GLY A 248 26.74 8.64 3.87
CA GLY A 248 26.81 9.89 4.61
C GLY A 248 25.72 10.89 4.19
N GLY A 249 25.32 10.87 2.91
CA GLY A 249 24.22 11.70 2.41
C GLY A 249 22.87 11.29 3.00
N ILE A 250 22.59 9.99 3.09
CA ILE A 250 21.39 9.47 3.78
C ILE A 250 21.43 9.80 5.27
N GLU A 251 22.55 9.56 5.97
CA GLU A 251 22.70 9.89 7.39
C GLU A 251 22.57 11.40 7.66
N GLY A 252 23.16 12.23 6.80
CA GLY A 252 23.08 13.69 6.88
C GLY A 252 21.65 14.21 6.72
N LEU A 253 20.87 13.61 5.82
CA LEU A 253 19.44 13.95 5.67
C LEU A 253 18.58 13.37 6.80
N LEU A 254 18.89 12.17 7.31
CA LEU A 254 18.22 11.59 8.48
C LEU A 254 18.48 12.38 9.77
N ALA A 255 19.60 13.10 9.88
CA ALA A 255 19.84 14.00 11.01
C ALA A 255 18.79 15.13 11.07
N ASP A 256 18.39 15.64 9.89
CA ASP A 256 17.57 16.84 9.75
C ASP A 256 16.08 16.53 9.49
N HIS A 257 15.76 15.35 8.93
CA HIS A 257 14.40 14.92 8.56
C HIS A 257 13.98 13.60 9.20
N ASP A 258 12.66 13.35 9.26
CA ASP A 258 12.07 12.13 9.82
C ASP A 258 12.18 10.90 8.91
N GLY A 259 12.50 11.10 7.64
CA GLY A 259 12.82 10.02 6.72
C GLY A 259 13.45 10.51 5.41
N VAL A 260 13.85 9.56 4.57
CA VAL A 260 14.42 9.84 3.23
C VAL A 260 13.84 8.90 2.19
N ILE A 261 13.35 9.45 1.09
CA ILE A 261 12.91 8.70 -0.09
C ILE A 261 14.12 8.47 -0.99
N VAL A 262 14.48 7.21 -1.24
CA VAL A 262 15.50 6.82 -2.22
C VAL A 262 14.80 6.33 -3.48
N GLY A 263 14.64 7.24 -4.44
CA GLY A 263 14.01 6.94 -5.72
C GLY A 263 15.00 6.34 -6.71
N GLY A 264 14.54 5.39 -7.51
CA GLY A 264 15.35 4.76 -8.55
C GLY A 264 14.54 4.19 -9.71
N ALA A 265 15.19 3.32 -10.49
CA ALA A 265 14.54 2.44 -11.46
C ALA A 265 14.55 1.02 -10.93
N HIS A 266 13.40 0.34 -10.86
CA HIS A 266 13.29 -0.97 -10.18
C HIS A 266 14.27 -2.05 -10.68
N ARG A 267 14.66 -2.01 -11.97
CA ARG A 267 15.60 -2.97 -12.56
C ARG A 267 17.06 -2.57 -12.31
N ARG A 268 17.85 -3.49 -11.74
CA ARG A 268 19.26 -3.30 -11.35
C ARG A 268 19.49 -2.09 -10.42
N SER A 269 18.53 -1.78 -9.56
CA SER A 269 18.62 -0.67 -8.61
C SER A 269 19.74 -0.92 -7.59
N PRO A 270 20.75 -0.03 -7.47
CA PRO A 270 21.81 -0.19 -6.45
C PRO A 270 21.28 0.00 -5.02
N THR A 271 20.09 0.59 -4.84
CA THR A 271 19.44 0.81 -3.55
C THR A 271 19.29 -0.49 -2.75
N TRP A 272 19.02 -1.62 -3.41
CA TRP A 272 18.85 -2.92 -2.76
C TRP A 272 20.13 -3.43 -2.08
N ARG A 273 21.26 -3.36 -2.81
CA ARG A 273 22.59 -3.62 -2.26
C ARG A 273 22.97 -2.63 -1.17
N PHE A 274 22.75 -1.34 -1.40
CA PHE A 274 23.03 -0.29 -0.42
C PHE A 274 22.27 -0.51 0.90
N LEU A 275 20.95 -0.75 0.83
CA LEU A 275 20.10 -1.01 2.00
C LEU A 275 20.58 -2.24 2.77
N THR A 276 20.85 -3.35 2.07
CA THR A 276 21.32 -4.60 2.69
C THR A 276 22.68 -4.42 3.37
N ASP A 277 23.67 -3.87 2.66
CA ASP A 277 25.04 -3.74 3.17
C ASP A 277 25.15 -2.72 4.32
N ASN A 278 24.26 -1.71 4.39
CA ASN A 278 24.32 -0.63 5.38
C ASN A 278 23.25 -0.69 6.49
N LEU A 279 22.38 -1.70 6.54
CA LEU A 279 21.18 -1.63 7.39
C LEU A 279 21.47 -1.46 8.89
N ALA A 280 22.57 -2.05 9.39
CA ALA A 280 23.04 -1.85 10.76
C ALA A 280 23.41 -0.38 11.07
N ARG A 281 24.03 0.31 10.10
CA ARG A 281 24.44 1.72 10.21
C ARG A 281 23.23 2.64 10.10
N LEU A 282 22.32 2.35 9.17
CA LEU A 282 21.03 3.05 9.03
C LEU A 282 20.17 2.90 10.29
N LYS A 283 20.15 1.71 10.92
CA LYS A 283 19.51 1.46 12.22
C LYS A 283 20.13 2.30 13.34
N ALA A 284 21.46 2.44 13.37
CA ALA A 284 22.16 3.31 14.32
C ALA A 284 21.87 4.81 14.08
N ALA A 285 21.64 5.22 12.83
CA ALA A 285 21.13 6.54 12.45
C ALA A 285 19.62 6.74 12.73
N GLY A 286 18.98 5.83 13.46
CA GLY A 286 17.60 5.95 13.92
C GLY A 286 16.52 5.35 12.99
N VAL A 287 16.90 4.69 11.88
CA VAL A 287 15.92 4.06 10.99
C VAL A 287 15.24 2.88 11.69
N ALA A 288 13.93 2.98 11.90
CA ALA A 288 13.12 1.94 12.51
C ALA A 288 12.27 1.17 11.47
N THR A 289 11.89 1.82 10.37
CA THR A 289 11.03 1.25 9.31
C THR A 289 11.60 1.54 7.92
N VAL A 290 11.54 0.56 7.01
CA VAL A 290 11.73 0.77 5.57
C VAL A 290 10.41 0.49 4.85
N TYR A 291 9.94 1.48 4.10
CA TYR A 291 8.76 1.35 3.24
C TYR A 291 9.18 0.96 1.82
N LEU A 292 8.43 0.08 1.17
CA LEU A 292 8.79 -0.49 -0.13
C LEU A 292 7.61 -0.46 -1.12
N GLU A 293 7.80 0.15 -2.29
CA GLU A 293 6.84 0.03 -3.41
C GLU A 293 6.78 -1.41 -3.95
N SER A 294 7.88 -2.17 -3.84
CA SER A 294 7.94 -3.57 -4.27
C SER A 294 6.96 -4.48 -3.52
N LEU A 295 6.56 -4.11 -2.31
CA LEU A 295 5.60 -4.85 -1.49
C LEU A 295 4.21 -4.22 -1.59
N ARG A 296 3.24 -4.99 -2.07
CA ARG A 296 1.82 -4.67 -1.85
C ARG A 296 1.41 -5.01 -0.43
N ASP A 297 0.87 -4.04 0.30
CA ASP A 297 0.52 -4.24 1.70
C ASP A 297 -0.68 -5.19 1.87
N ASP A 298 -1.70 -5.02 1.04
CA ASP A 298 -2.91 -5.82 1.00
C ASP A 298 -2.65 -7.29 0.63
N SER A 299 -1.59 -7.54 -0.14
CA SER A 299 -1.23 -8.85 -0.67
C SER A 299 -0.19 -9.60 0.17
N TYR A 300 0.74 -8.89 0.83
CA TYR A 300 1.93 -9.50 1.45
C TYR A 300 2.19 -9.12 2.92
N GLN A 301 1.61 -8.03 3.46
CA GLN A 301 2.09 -7.50 4.74
C GLN A 301 1.94 -8.49 5.90
N ALA A 302 0.87 -9.28 5.94
CA ALA A 302 0.68 -10.28 7.01
C ALA A 302 1.74 -11.41 6.97
N GLU A 303 2.26 -11.75 5.79
CA GLU A 303 3.33 -12.74 5.63
C GLU A 303 4.70 -12.13 5.97
N VAL A 304 4.93 -10.87 5.60
CA VAL A 304 6.12 -10.08 5.96
C VAL A 304 6.21 -9.87 7.47
N ASP A 305 5.12 -9.43 8.10
CA ASP A 305 5.04 -9.27 9.56
C ASP A 305 5.28 -10.60 10.27
N ARG A 306 4.71 -11.72 9.78
CA ARG A 306 5.00 -13.06 10.34
C ARG A 306 6.49 -13.37 10.23
N TYR A 307 7.09 -13.22 9.05
CA TYR A 307 8.50 -13.51 8.83
C TYR A 307 9.42 -12.68 9.74
N LEU A 308 9.19 -11.36 9.84
CA LEU A 308 9.98 -10.48 10.70
C LEU A 308 9.88 -10.87 12.18
N ASN A 309 8.68 -11.25 12.65
CA ASN A 309 8.48 -11.62 14.06
C ASN A 309 8.95 -13.04 14.42
N THR A 310 8.75 -14.04 13.55
CA THR A 310 9.06 -15.45 13.86
C THR A 310 10.33 -15.95 13.16
N GLY A 311 10.57 -15.56 11.91
CA GLY A 311 11.56 -16.14 10.99
C GLY A 311 11.00 -17.25 10.11
N GLU A 312 9.71 -17.58 10.24
CA GLU A 312 9.02 -18.52 9.35
C GLU A 312 8.72 -17.81 8.03
N LEU A 313 9.46 -18.16 6.97
CA LEU A 313 9.15 -17.73 5.61
C LEU A 313 8.07 -18.65 5.03
N SER A 314 7.01 -18.07 4.48
CA SER A 314 6.00 -18.82 3.73
C SER A 314 6.46 -19.09 2.30
N ASP A 315 6.06 -20.22 1.72
CA ASP A 315 6.33 -20.56 0.32
C ASP A 315 5.84 -19.46 -0.64
N GLY A 316 4.71 -18.81 -0.31
CA GLY A 316 4.14 -17.71 -1.09
C GLY A 316 5.04 -16.47 -1.11
N LEU A 317 5.50 -16.02 0.07
CA LEU A 317 6.39 -14.87 0.18
C LEU A 317 7.78 -15.17 -0.40
N GLY A 318 8.32 -16.39 -0.17
CA GLY A 318 9.59 -16.83 -0.76
C GLY A 318 9.58 -16.83 -2.28
N LYS A 319 8.58 -17.48 -2.91
CA LYS A 319 8.38 -17.47 -4.37
C LYS A 319 8.29 -16.04 -4.93
N PHE A 320 7.55 -15.15 -4.24
CA PHE A 320 7.44 -13.74 -4.62
C PHE A 320 8.80 -13.02 -4.57
N MET A 321 9.58 -13.19 -3.49
CA MET A 321 10.90 -12.55 -3.33
C MET A 321 11.88 -13.00 -4.41
N GLU A 322 11.99 -14.32 -4.63
CA GLU A 322 12.82 -14.91 -5.70
C GLU A 322 12.39 -14.41 -7.08
N ASN A 323 11.08 -14.36 -7.35
CA ASN A 323 10.56 -13.90 -8.62
C ASN A 323 10.79 -12.40 -8.86
N TYR A 324 10.63 -11.56 -7.82
CA TYR A 324 10.88 -10.12 -7.88
C TYR A 324 12.35 -9.81 -8.20
N ASP A 325 13.28 -10.44 -7.48
CA ASP A 325 14.71 -10.24 -7.69
C ASP A 325 15.13 -10.69 -9.11
N ARG A 326 14.57 -11.83 -9.57
CA ARG A 326 14.83 -12.40 -10.90
C ARG A 326 14.25 -11.58 -12.06
N ILE A 327 13.09 -10.93 -11.92
CA ILE A 327 12.56 -10.03 -12.99
C ILE A 327 13.26 -8.67 -13.00
N ASN A 328 13.70 -8.20 -11.83
CA ASN A 328 14.39 -6.92 -11.68
C ASN A 328 15.91 -7.00 -11.85
N ASP A 329 16.49 -8.20 -12.03
CA ASP A 329 17.93 -8.39 -12.22
C ASP A 329 18.74 -7.89 -11.00
N LEU A 330 18.20 -8.16 -9.79
CA LEU A 330 18.77 -7.77 -8.49
C LEU A 330 19.73 -8.86 -8.00
N THR A 331 20.83 -9.04 -8.73
CA THR A 331 21.81 -10.12 -8.52
C THR A 331 22.60 -10.02 -7.21
N ALA A 332 22.53 -8.89 -6.50
CA ALA A 332 23.02 -8.71 -5.14
C ALA A 332 22.12 -7.75 -4.35
N GLY A 333 21.82 -8.06 -3.09
CA GLY A 333 21.07 -7.21 -2.16
C GLY A 333 19.55 -7.14 -2.36
N GLY A 334 18.97 -7.89 -3.29
CA GLY A 334 17.52 -7.92 -3.54
C GLY A 334 16.67 -8.34 -2.33
N LEU A 335 15.35 -8.41 -2.49
CA LEU A 335 14.40 -8.78 -1.43
C LEU A 335 14.81 -10.05 -0.68
N THR A 336 15.33 -11.05 -1.39
CA THR A 336 15.85 -12.32 -0.83
C THR A 336 16.99 -12.16 0.17
N GLN A 337 17.72 -11.05 0.13
CA GLN A 337 18.82 -10.73 1.05
C GLN A 337 18.44 -9.59 2.02
N PHE A 338 17.73 -8.58 1.54
CA PHE A 338 17.27 -7.45 2.34
C PHE A 338 16.30 -7.86 3.47
N LEU A 339 15.30 -8.70 3.20
CA LEU A 339 14.29 -9.01 4.20
C LEU A 339 14.85 -9.83 5.39
N PRO A 340 15.73 -10.84 5.19
CA PRO A 340 16.48 -11.47 6.28
C PRO A 340 17.37 -10.49 7.06
N GLU A 341 17.99 -9.53 6.39
CA GLU A 341 18.82 -8.50 7.03
C GLU A 341 17.98 -7.53 7.88
N ALA A 342 16.82 -7.08 7.38
CA ALA A 342 15.88 -6.27 8.14
C ALA A 342 15.41 -6.98 9.42
N ARG A 343 15.11 -8.28 9.32
CA ARG A 343 14.84 -9.13 10.49
C ARG A 343 16.04 -9.17 11.45
N ARG A 344 17.27 -9.32 10.95
CA ARG A 344 18.49 -9.38 11.77
C ARG A 344 18.77 -8.09 12.54
N GLN A 345 18.47 -6.93 11.95
CA GLN A 345 18.67 -5.61 12.57
C GLN A 345 17.49 -5.11 13.42
N GLY A 346 16.36 -5.84 13.46
CA GLY A 346 15.13 -5.34 14.07
C GLY A 346 14.62 -4.07 13.38
N VAL A 347 14.68 -4.03 12.06
CA VAL A 347 14.09 -2.99 11.21
C VAL A 347 12.75 -3.52 10.68
N ARG A 348 11.70 -2.72 10.86
CA ARG A 348 10.37 -3.02 10.31
C ARG A 348 10.37 -2.83 8.81
N VAL A 349 9.57 -3.62 8.09
CA VAL A 349 9.36 -3.46 6.65
C VAL A 349 7.86 -3.36 6.38
N ARG A 350 7.44 -2.34 5.63
CA ARG A 350 6.02 -2.08 5.31
C ARG A 350 5.84 -1.86 3.81
N GLY A 351 4.92 -2.59 3.19
CA GLY A 351 4.49 -2.33 1.82
C GLY A 351 3.68 -1.03 1.69
N ILE A 352 3.80 -0.36 0.55
CA ILE A 352 3.12 0.93 0.27
C ILE A 352 2.46 1.00 -1.11
N ASP A 353 2.48 -0.07 -1.90
CA ASP A 353 1.58 -0.24 -3.05
C ASP A 353 0.41 -1.16 -2.67
N GLY A 354 -0.59 -1.32 -3.53
CA GLY A 354 -1.72 -2.24 -3.31
C GLY A 354 -2.54 -2.50 -4.57
N MET A 355 -3.36 -3.56 -4.58
CA MET A 355 -4.22 -3.88 -5.74
C MET A 355 -5.13 -2.71 -6.19
N PRO A 356 -5.66 -1.82 -5.32
CA PRO A 356 -6.42 -0.64 -5.74
C PRO A 356 -5.57 0.40 -6.47
N ALA A 357 -4.28 0.50 -6.15
CA ALA A 357 -3.33 1.45 -6.75
C ALA A 357 -2.69 0.92 -8.04
N ARG A 358 -3.07 -0.28 -8.52
CA ARG A 358 -2.45 -0.95 -9.69
C ARG A 358 -2.45 -0.10 -10.97
N LYS A 359 -1.49 -0.38 -11.84
CA LYS A 359 -1.37 0.23 -13.18
C LYS A 359 -2.48 -0.28 -14.12
N VAL A 360 -3.56 0.49 -14.26
CA VAL A 360 -4.63 0.24 -15.23
C VAL A 360 -4.27 0.85 -16.60
N PRO A 361 -4.41 0.13 -17.73
CA PRO A 361 -4.22 0.67 -19.07
C PRO A 361 -5.13 1.86 -19.44
N GLY A 362 -4.81 2.51 -20.56
CA GLY A 362 -5.58 3.62 -21.14
C GLY A 362 -4.88 4.98 -21.09
N PRO A 363 -5.59 6.07 -21.42
CA PRO A 363 -5.06 7.44 -21.38
C PRO A 363 -4.52 7.81 -20.00
N GLU A 364 -3.47 8.64 -19.99
CA GLU A 364 -2.85 9.23 -18.79
C GLU A 364 -2.45 8.19 -17.73
N MET A 365 -2.21 6.93 -18.12
CA MET A 365 -1.94 5.80 -17.23
C MET A 365 -0.77 6.05 -16.26
N LYS A 366 0.28 6.79 -16.69
CA LYS A 366 1.41 7.16 -15.81
C LYS A 366 0.96 8.11 -14.70
N HIS A 367 0.33 9.22 -15.07
CA HIS A 367 -0.19 10.23 -14.14
C HIS A 367 -1.23 9.63 -13.19
N ARG A 368 -2.10 8.75 -13.70
CA ARG A 368 -3.10 8.01 -12.91
C ARG A 368 -2.44 7.06 -11.90
N ARG A 369 -1.42 6.28 -12.28
CA ARG A 369 -0.66 5.43 -11.33
C ARG A 369 0.15 6.27 -10.34
N ALA A 370 0.78 7.37 -10.78
CA ALA A 370 1.47 8.32 -9.92
C ALA A 370 0.54 8.82 -8.81
N ALA A 371 -0.60 9.42 -9.18
CA ALA A 371 -1.56 9.96 -8.23
C ALA A 371 -2.18 8.89 -7.31
N SER A 372 -2.58 7.74 -7.86
CA SER A 372 -3.23 6.67 -7.08
C SER A 372 -2.27 6.04 -6.06
N MET A 373 -1.04 5.69 -6.47
CA MET A 373 -0.06 5.11 -5.54
C MET A 373 0.48 6.15 -4.55
N ASN A 374 0.71 7.40 -4.95
CA ASN A 374 1.10 8.46 -4.02
C ASN A 374 0.02 8.69 -2.94
N THR A 375 -1.27 8.59 -3.29
CA THR A 375 -2.37 8.63 -2.30
C THR A 375 -2.31 7.44 -1.36
N TYR A 376 -2.19 6.23 -1.91
CA TYR A 376 -2.19 4.97 -1.15
C TYR A 376 -0.99 4.87 -0.19
N ALA A 377 0.20 5.27 -0.64
CA ALA A 377 1.41 5.31 0.17
C ALA A 377 1.36 6.41 1.25
N GLU A 378 0.73 7.57 0.99
CA GLU A 378 0.48 8.59 2.01
C GLU A 378 -0.44 8.05 3.12
N GLN A 379 -1.53 7.38 2.75
CA GLN A 379 -2.43 6.72 3.70
C GLN A 379 -1.68 5.70 4.57
N VAL A 380 -0.93 4.77 3.96
CA VAL A 380 -0.17 3.75 4.72
C VAL A 380 0.86 4.36 5.67
N VAL A 381 1.68 5.32 5.20
CA VAL A 381 2.73 5.92 6.05
C VAL A 381 2.11 6.74 7.18
N ARG A 382 1.02 7.47 6.91
CA ARG A 382 0.29 8.24 7.93
C ARG A 382 -0.34 7.31 8.97
N GLU A 383 -1.02 6.25 8.56
CA GLU A 383 -1.61 5.27 9.48
C GLU A 383 -0.54 4.57 10.33
N ASP A 384 0.57 4.12 9.74
CA ASP A 384 1.63 3.41 10.47
C ASP A 384 2.33 4.31 11.50
N ARG A 385 2.62 5.58 11.15
CA ARG A 385 3.21 6.55 12.09
C ARG A 385 2.20 7.02 13.16
N ALA A 386 0.91 7.08 12.86
CA ALA A 386 -0.13 7.38 13.86
C ALA A 386 -0.48 6.18 14.77
N GLY A 387 -0.21 4.95 14.34
CA GLY A 387 -0.61 3.69 14.99
C GLY A 387 0.05 3.38 16.34
N GLY A 388 0.95 4.24 16.84
CA GLY A 388 1.33 4.28 18.26
C GLY A 388 2.14 3.10 18.80
N ARG A 389 2.84 2.31 17.97
CA ARG A 389 3.72 1.22 18.41
C ARG A 389 5.10 1.73 18.91
N GLY A 390 5.06 2.64 19.89
CA GLY A 390 6.21 3.39 20.40
C GLY A 390 6.58 4.59 19.53
N GLU A 391 7.76 5.17 19.77
CA GLU A 391 8.42 6.08 18.83
C GLU A 391 8.51 5.39 17.45
N PRO A 392 7.91 5.93 16.38
CA PRO A 392 7.92 5.28 15.06
C PRO A 392 9.32 5.31 14.40
N GLY A 393 10.27 6.03 15.01
CA GLY A 393 11.63 6.22 14.54
C GLY A 393 11.70 6.96 13.21
N LYS A 394 12.90 7.01 12.64
CA LYS A 394 13.11 7.52 11.28
C LYS A 394 12.85 6.42 10.26
N TYR A 395 12.67 6.79 8.99
CA TYR A 395 12.36 5.82 7.94
C TYR A 395 13.09 6.06 6.62
N LEU A 396 13.15 5.00 5.81
CA LEU A 396 13.53 5.08 4.40
C LEU A 396 12.37 4.61 3.52
N MET A 397 12.34 5.05 2.27
CA MET A 397 11.40 4.54 1.26
C MET A 397 12.16 4.13 -0.02
N GLU A 398 11.99 2.90 -0.51
CA GLU A 398 12.43 2.50 -1.86
C GLU A 398 11.22 2.53 -2.80
N ILE A 399 11.29 3.41 -3.80
CA ILE A 399 10.21 3.65 -4.77
C ILE A 399 10.77 3.96 -6.17
N GLY A 400 9.92 3.84 -7.19
CA GLY A 400 10.21 4.40 -8.51
C GLY A 400 10.29 5.92 -8.46
N ALA A 401 11.34 6.52 -9.03
CA ALA A 401 11.58 7.97 -8.95
C ALA A 401 10.39 8.84 -9.45
N ALA A 402 9.53 8.29 -10.32
CA ALA A 402 8.30 8.93 -10.81
C ALA A 402 7.23 9.23 -9.73
N HIS A 403 7.34 8.62 -8.54
CA HIS A 403 6.47 8.82 -7.38
C HIS A 403 7.00 9.87 -6.39
N ALA A 404 8.31 10.15 -6.43
CA ALA A 404 9.00 10.88 -5.38
C ALA A 404 8.72 12.39 -5.40
N ALA A 405 8.80 13.02 -6.58
CA ALA A 405 8.51 14.44 -6.80
C ALA A 405 7.19 14.64 -7.58
N ALA A 406 6.69 15.89 -7.64
CA ALA A 406 5.40 16.18 -8.26
C ALA A 406 5.34 15.76 -9.74
N HIS A 407 4.28 15.02 -10.08
CA HIS A 407 4.05 14.45 -11.40
C HIS A 407 3.10 15.33 -12.22
N ARG A 408 3.26 15.34 -13.55
CA ARG A 408 2.40 16.11 -14.47
C ARG A 408 1.75 15.17 -15.49
N SER A 409 0.49 15.44 -15.82
CA SER A 409 -0.23 14.82 -16.94
C SER A 409 0.52 15.02 -18.26
N GLU A 410 0.42 14.06 -19.17
CA GLU A 410 1.08 14.16 -20.48
C GLU A 410 0.42 15.21 -21.39
N SER A 411 -0.88 15.43 -21.20
CA SER A 411 -1.71 16.49 -21.82
C SER A 411 -1.52 17.88 -21.21
N GLY A 412 -1.26 17.96 -19.90
CA GLY A 412 -1.33 19.22 -19.13
C GLY A 412 -2.74 19.57 -18.63
N GLU A 413 -3.73 18.69 -18.82
CA GLU A 413 -5.13 18.88 -18.40
C GLU A 413 -5.51 17.99 -17.19
N ALA A 414 -6.63 18.30 -16.54
CA ALA A 414 -7.14 17.48 -15.44
C ALA A 414 -7.69 16.15 -15.97
N VAL A 415 -7.28 15.04 -15.35
CA VAL A 415 -7.58 13.68 -15.82
C VAL A 415 -8.83 13.16 -15.12
N ARG A 416 -9.93 13.08 -15.88
CA ARG A 416 -11.23 12.61 -15.39
C ARG A 416 -11.31 11.07 -15.46
N VAL A 417 -11.56 10.42 -14.32
CA VAL A 417 -11.61 8.95 -14.20
C VAL A 417 -12.79 8.56 -13.30
N GLY A 418 -13.74 7.78 -13.82
CA GLY A 418 -14.95 7.40 -13.07
C GLY A 418 -15.69 8.64 -12.55
N GLU A 419 -15.87 8.74 -11.22
CA GLU A 419 -16.46 9.92 -10.57
C GLU A 419 -15.42 10.96 -10.10
N ALA A 420 -14.12 10.63 -10.12
CA ALA A 420 -13.05 11.51 -9.68
C ALA A 420 -12.40 12.32 -10.82
N GLU A 421 -11.72 13.39 -10.41
CA GLU A 421 -10.88 14.23 -11.25
C GLU A 421 -9.52 14.34 -10.57
N ILE A 422 -8.46 14.03 -11.31
CA ILE A 422 -7.07 14.13 -10.86
C ILE A 422 -6.50 15.41 -11.48
N PRO A 423 -6.02 16.39 -10.70
CA PRO A 423 -5.48 17.64 -11.24
C PRO A 423 -4.34 17.42 -12.24
N PRO A 424 -4.04 18.39 -13.15
CA PRO A 424 -2.99 18.24 -14.17
C PRO A 424 -1.58 18.07 -13.60
N VAL A 425 -1.38 18.43 -12.33
CA VAL A 425 -0.17 18.25 -11.54
C VAL A 425 -0.58 17.60 -10.22
N PHE A 426 0.14 16.57 -9.78
CA PHE A 426 -0.16 15.85 -8.54
C PHE A 426 1.08 15.80 -7.64
N PRO A 427 0.94 16.03 -6.32
CA PRO A 427 2.08 16.09 -5.40
C PRO A 427 2.87 14.79 -5.33
N GLY A 428 4.19 14.92 -5.16
CA GLY A 428 5.10 13.80 -4.94
C GLY A 428 5.05 13.28 -3.50
N LEU A 429 5.51 12.06 -3.24
CA LEU A 429 5.62 11.57 -1.86
C LEU A 429 6.55 12.43 -0.99
N SER A 430 7.54 13.11 -1.59
CA SER A 430 8.39 14.10 -0.91
C SER A 430 7.60 15.30 -0.35
N GLU A 431 6.56 15.72 -1.06
CA GLU A 431 5.68 16.84 -0.69
C GLU A 431 4.54 16.41 0.23
N LEU A 432 3.98 15.21 0.00
CA LEU A 432 2.91 14.64 0.82
C LEU A 432 3.37 14.24 2.23
N LEU A 433 4.62 13.81 2.37
CA LEU A 433 5.18 13.30 3.63
C LEU A 433 6.25 14.22 4.24
N ASP A 434 6.48 15.40 3.66
CA ASP A 434 7.45 16.42 4.12
C ASP A 434 8.88 15.89 4.35
N VAL A 435 9.39 15.09 3.40
CA VAL A 435 10.70 14.43 3.48
C VAL A 435 11.50 14.52 2.16
N PRO A 436 12.84 14.59 2.23
CA PRO A 436 13.70 14.64 1.05
C PRO A 436 13.57 13.40 0.16
N ALA A 437 13.45 13.63 -1.15
CA ALA A 437 13.60 12.62 -2.17
C ALA A 437 14.95 12.76 -2.89
N VAL A 438 15.70 11.66 -2.96
CA VAL A 438 17.04 11.59 -3.56
C VAL A 438 17.19 10.39 -4.50
N GLU A 439 18.07 10.55 -5.48
CA GLU A 439 18.50 9.49 -6.40
C GLU A 439 20.03 9.51 -6.54
N TYR A 440 20.58 8.40 -7.02
CA TYR A 440 22.00 8.28 -7.36
C TYR A 440 22.37 9.21 -8.53
N THR A 441 23.51 9.89 -8.45
CA THR A 441 23.99 10.73 -9.57
C THR A 441 24.32 9.88 -10.80
N ASP A 442 24.91 8.71 -10.57
CA ASP A 442 25.08 7.61 -11.52
C ASP A 442 24.68 6.29 -10.85
N PRO A 443 23.55 5.65 -11.20
CA PRO A 443 23.16 4.36 -10.65
C PRO A 443 23.87 3.15 -11.28
N ALA A 444 24.68 3.35 -12.34
CA ALA A 444 25.48 2.29 -12.95
C ALA A 444 26.87 2.15 -12.30
N ASP A 445 27.39 3.21 -11.68
CA ASP A 445 28.60 3.22 -10.85
C ASP A 445 28.27 3.70 -9.42
N PRO A 446 27.60 2.87 -8.59
CA PRO A 446 27.12 3.27 -7.27
C PRO A 446 28.26 3.54 -6.26
N GLU A 447 29.47 3.04 -6.51
CA GLU A 447 30.64 3.22 -5.62
C GLU A 447 31.26 4.62 -5.79
N ASN A 448 31.24 5.18 -7.01
CA ASN A 448 31.67 6.56 -7.28
C ASN A 448 30.50 7.58 -7.29
N SER A 449 29.27 7.10 -7.13
CA SER A 449 28.06 7.92 -7.13
C SER A 449 27.93 8.79 -5.89
N ARG A 450 27.25 9.93 -6.05
CA ARG A 450 26.71 10.73 -4.95
C ARG A 450 25.18 10.62 -4.96
N LEU A 451 24.55 11.31 -4.02
CA LEU A 451 23.12 11.58 -4.08
C LEU A 451 22.85 12.96 -4.68
N ARG A 452 21.77 13.07 -5.46
CA ARG A 452 21.15 14.34 -5.83
C ARG A 452 19.67 14.30 -5.50
N ARG A 453 19.06 15.45 -5.21
CA ARG A 453 17.62 15.55 -4.97
C ARG A 453 16.83 15.28 -6.25
N ILE A 454 15.76 14.48 -6.14
CA ILE A 454 14.80 14.27 -7.24
C ILE A 454 13.97 15.55 -7.37
N ARG A 455 13.83 16.05 -8.61
CA ARG A 455 13.13 17.30 -8.91
C ARG A 455 11.80 17.03 -9.61
N PRO A 456 10.77 17.88 -9.42
CA PRO A 456 9.54 17.81 -10.19
C PRO A 456 9.81 17.80 -11.70
N ALA A 457 8.95 17.13 -12.46
CA ALA A 457 9.05 17.21 -13.91
C ALA A 457 8.86 18.67 -14.36
N PRO A 458 9.74 19.22 -15.23
CA PRO A 458 9.58 20.58 -15.72
C PRO A 458 8.24 20.70 -16.45
N ALA A 459 7.58 21.85 -16.31
CA ALA A 459 6.36 22.13 -17.07
C ALA A 459 6.68 22.01 -18.57
N ARG A 460 5.95 21.14 -19.29
CA ARG A 460 6.02 21.11 -20.75
C ARG A 460 5.63 22.48 -21.27
N ALA A 461 6.53 23.13 -22.00
CA ALA A 461 6.19 24.36 -22.71
C ALA A 461 4.98 24.07 -23.63
N SER A 462 3.95 24.92 -23.54
CA SER A 462 2.74 24.75 -24.36
C SER A 462 3.13 24.75 -25.83
N ALA A 463 2.88 23.62 -26.50
CA ALA A 463 3.20 23.41 -27.91
C ALA A 463 2.21 24.18 -28.79
N SER A 464 2.37 25.51 -28.82
CA SER A 464 1.60 26.43 -29.66
C SER A 464 1.51 25.88 -31.08
N ALA A 465 0.27 25.64 -31.54
CA ALA A 465 -0.08 24.62 -32.53
C ALA A 465 0.59 24.79 -33.92
N THR A 466 1.86 24.42 -34.00
CA THR A 466 2.68 24.48 -35.20
C THR A 466 2.73 23.10 -35.81
N ARG A 467 1.96 22.88 -36.89
CA ARG A 467 1.93 21.60 -37.62
C ARG A 467 3.29 21.33 -38.26
N PHE A 468 4.13 20.54 -37.59
CA PHE A 468 5.31 19.94 -38.22
C PHE A 468 5.01 18.52 -38.67
N THR A 469 5.26 18.24 -39.95
CA THR A 469 5.08 16.93 -40.56
C THR A 469 6.09 15.94 -39.97
N ALA A 470 5.59 14.90 -39.29
CA ALA A 470 6.44 13.87 -38.74
C ALA A 470 7.21 13.14 -39.85
N ARG A 471 8.54 13.23 -39.81
CA ARG A 471 9.42 12.31 -40.52
C ARG A 471 9.82 11.23 -39.52
N ALA A 472 9.49 9.97 -39.81
CA ALA A 472 9.75 8.88 -38.89
C ALA A 472 11.25 8.64 -38.71
N SER A 473 11.66 8.42 -37.45
CA SER A 473 12.93 7.82 -37.07
C SER A 473 12.64 6.82 -35.97
N GLU A 474 12.56 5.54 -36.34
CA GLU A 474 12.27 4.46 -35.41
C GLU A 474 13.43 4.26 -34.42
N VAL A 475 13.10 4.08 -33.15
CA VAL A 475 14.00 3.49 -32.16
C VAL A 475 13.28 2.29 -31.55
N SER A 476 13.93 1.13 -31.63
CA SER A 476 13.27 -0.15 -31.59
C SER A 476 12.94 -0.64 -30.17
N TRP A 477 11.66 -0.91 -29.93
CA TRP A 477 11.19 -1.74 -28.82
C TRP A 477 10.97 -3.16 -29.35
N VAL A 478 11.95 -4.04 -29.15
CA VAL A 478 11.86 -5.46 -29.55
C VAL A 478 11.58 -6.33 -28.33
N SER A 479 10.48 -7.09 -28.40
CA SER A 479 10.13 -8.12 -27.42
C SER A 479 11.17 -9.24 -27.40
N ALA A 480 11.68 -9.56 -26.21
CA ALA A 480 12.54 -10.73 -25.99
C ALA A 480 11.68 -11.94 -25.59
N GLU A 481 11.01 -12.56 -26.56
CA GLU A 481 10.46 -13.92 -26.39
C GLU A 481 11.49 -14.99 -26.78
N SER A 482 11.32 -16.18 -26.20
CA SER A 482 12.34 -17.23 -26.20
C SER A 482 12.29 -18.14 -27.42
N SER A 483 13.46 -18.42 -28.02
CA SER A 483 13.66 -19.60 -28.87
C SER A 483 14.94 -20.33 -28.50
N ALA A 484 14.83 -21.53 -27.95
CA ALA A 484 15.94 -22.43 -27.68
C ALA A 484 15.48 -23.90 -27.74
N ALA A 485 16.37 -24.78 -28.20
CA ALA A 485 16.21 -26.24 -28.22
C ALA A 485 15.04 -26.82 -29.05
N ALA A 486 15.27 -26.97 -30.36
CA ALA A 486 14.85 -28.17 -31.10
C ALA A 486 16.04 -28.61 -31.96
N GLY A 487 16.62 -29.79 -31.66
CA GLY A 487 17.88 -30.23 -32.25
C GLY A 487 17.95 -31.75 -32.35
N LYS A 488 17.65 -32.24 -33.56
CA LYS A 488 17.26 -33.63 -33.91
C LYS A 488 15.82 -33.96 -33.56
#